data_AF-S8EXK2-F1
#
_entry.id   AF-S8EXK2-F1
#
_cell.length_a   1.000
_cell.length_b   1.000
_cell.length_c   1.000
_cell.angle_alpha   90.00
_cell.angle_beta   90.00
_cell.angle_gamma   90.00
#
_symmetry.space_group_name_H-M   'P 1'
#
loop_
_entity.id
_entity.type
_entity.pdbx_description
1 polymer ?
#
loop_
_entity_poly.entity_id
_entity_poly.type
_entity_poly.pdbx_seq_one_letter_code
_entity_poly.pdbx_strand_id
1 'polypeptide(L)'
;MPRNDGRNELYPQLLRRMTKSGEYDRISWALTQKLNESGWLDDHKDRAKEMARSAEGTSVETIVTELRPQAEVSIPPKFKQEILSMIRQYLEKQVEG
;
A
#
# COMPACT_ATOMS: atom_id res chain seq x y z
N MET A 1 10.50 0.62 30.62
CA MET A 1 9.66 1.77 30.23
C MET A 1 9.72 1.91 28.71
N PRO A 2 8.63 1.78 27.94
CA PRO A 2 8.72 2.06 26.52
C PRO A 2 8.46 3.55 26.28
N ARG A 3 9.54 4.30 25.98
CA ARG A 3 9.44 5.60 25.32
C ARG A 3 8.96 5.35 23.89
N ASN A 4 7.66 5.38 23.63
CA ASN A 4 7.13 5.15 22.27
C ASN A 4 6.17 6.24 21.77
N ASP A 5 5.89 7.28 22.56
CA ASP A 5 4.78 8.19 22.28
C ASP A 5 5.12 9.19 21.15
N GLY A 6 6.36 9.70 21.10
CA GLY A 6 6.78 10.67 20.09
C GLY A 6 6.85 10.15 18.65
N ARG A 7 7.05 8.83 18.43
CA ARG A 7 7.03 8.23 17.08
C ARG A 7 5.60 8.05 16.55
N ASN A 8 4.66 7.76 17.45
CA ASN A 8 3.25 7.57 17.10
C ASN A 8 2.55 8.89 16.73
N GLU A 9 2.99 10.03 17.30
CA GLU A 9 2.47 11.35 16.94
C GLU A 9 3.09 11.93 15.65
N LEU A 10 4.34 11.54 15.34
CA LEU A 10 5.05 12.04 14.16
C LEU A 10 4.48 11.47 12.86
N TYR A 11 4.09 10.19 12.85
CA TYR A 11 3.60 9.52 11.66
C TYR A 11 2.32 10.17 11.07
N PRO A 12 1.25 10.44 11.85
CA PRO A 12 0.06 11.13 11.34
C PRO A 12 0.36 12.53 10.80
N GLN A 13 1.27 13.26 11.45
CA GLN A 13 1.66 14.60 11.02
C GLN A 13 2.39 14.57 9.68
N LEU A 14 3.33 13.63 9.54
CA LEU A 14 4.08 13.40 8.32
C LEU A 14 3.15 12.97 7.18
N LEU A 15 2.25 12.01 7.42
CA LEU A 15 1.27 11.55 6.45
C LEU A 15 0.39 12.72 5.99
N ARG A 16 -0.12 13.53 6.92
CA ARG A 16 -0.88 14.74 6.60
C ARG A 16 -0.09 15.72 5.73
N ARG A 17 1.21 15.91 5.97
CA ARG A 17 2.07 16.76 5.14
C ARG A 17 2.22 16.17 3.73
N MET A 18 2.49 14.86 3.62
CA MET A 18 2.58 14.14 2.34
C MET A 18 1.27 14.23 1.52
N THR A 19 0.12 14.10 2.17
CA THR A 19 -1.18 14.25 1.50
C THR A 19 -1.38 15.70 1.02
N LYS A 20 -1.06 16.70 1.86
CA LYS A 20 -1.22 18.11 1.48
C LYS A 20 -0.30 18.57 0.36
N SER A 21 0.91 18.00 0.26
CA SER A 21 1.85 18.29 -0.82
C SER A 21 1.53 17.53 -2.11
N GLY A 22 0.60 16.57 -2.08
CA GLY A 22 0.30 15.67 -3.20
C GLY A 22 1.32 14.55 -3.39
N GLU A 23 2.38 14.50 -2.58
CA GLU A 23 3.40 13.45 -2.67
C GLU A 23 2.86 12.08 -2.28
N TYR A 24 1.89 12.02 -1.37
CA TYR A 24 1.17 10.77 -1.09
C TYR A 24 0.47 10.22 -2.33
N ASP A 25 -0.30 11.06 -3.04
CA ASP A 25 -1.05 10.66 -4.23
C ASP A 25 -0.10 10.26 -5.36
N ARG A 26 1.02 10.98 -5.51
CA ARG A 26 2.08 10.65 -6.47
C ARG A 26 2.69 9.28 -6.22
N ILE A 27 3.07 8.99 -4.98
CA ILE A 27 3.67 7.69 -4.61
C ILE A 27 2.63 6.57 -4.76
N SER A 28 1.39 6.81 -4.33
CA SER A 28 0.28 5.87 -4.49
C SER A 28 0.03 5.54 -5.95
N TRP A 29 -0.06 6.57 -6.81
CA TRP A 29 -0.23 6.40 -8.24
C TRP A 29 0.91 5.62 -8.89
N ALA A 30 2.16 5.91 -8.51
CA ALA A 30 3.33 5.18 -9.02
C ALA A 30 3.27 3.68 -8.68
N LEU A 31 2.83 3.33 -7.46
CA LEU A 31 2.60 1.93 -7.09
C LEU A 31 1.46 1.32 -7.90
N THR A 32 0.33 2.04 -8.05
CA THR A 32 -0.80 1.57 -8.85
C THR A 32 -0.42 1.29 -10.30
N GLN A 33 0.34 2.17 -10.95
CA GLN A 33 0.79 1.94 -12.33
C GLN A 33 1.67 0.70 -12.42
N LYS A 34 2.63 0.52 -11.50
CA LYS A 34 3.50 -0.67 -11.48
C LYS A 34 2.73 -1.98 -11.31
N LEU A 35 1.76 -2.01 -10.40
CA LEU A 35 0.92 -3.19 -10.18
C LEU A 35 0.01 -3.48 -11.39
N ASN A 36 -0.49 -2.44 -12.06
CA ASN A 36 -1.29 -2.61 -13.26
C ASN A 36 -0.45 -3.14 -14.43
N GLU A 37 0.71 -2.52 -14.70
CA GLU A 37 1.62 -2.89 -15.78
C GLU A 37 2.21 -4.29 -15.59
N SER A 38 2.35 -4.77 -14.36
CA SER A 38 2.83 -6.12 -14.08
C SER A 38 1.75 -7.20 -14.18
N GLY A 39 0.51 -6.85 -14.51
CA GLY A 39 -0.63 -7.78 -14.50
C GLY A 39 -1.13 -8.17 -13.10
N TRP A 40 -0.57 -7.60 -12.04
CA TRP A 40 -0.91 -7.96 -10.65
C TRP A 40 -2.38 -7.68 -10.34
N LEU A 41 -2.93 -6.58 -10.87
CA LEU A 41 -4.33 -6.22 -10.68
C LEU A 41 -5.26 -7.27 -11.30
N ASP A 42 -4.92 -7.78 -12.48
CA ASP A 42 -5.75 -8.75 -13.19
C ASP A 42 -5.69 -10.12 -12.51
N ASP A 43 -4.48 -10.57 -12.11
CA ASP A 43 -4.30 -11.76 -11.29
C ASP A 43 -5.12 -11.70 -9.99
N HIS A 44 -5.16 -10.53 -9.34
CA HIS A 44 -5.94 -10.34 -8.13
C HIS A 44 -7.45 -10.38 -8.36
N LYS A 45 -7.92 -9.76 -9.44
CA LYS A 45 -9.33 -9.80 -9.81
C LYS A 45 -9.77 -11.21 -10.12
N ASP A 46 -8.93 -12.00 -10.79
CA ASP A 46 -9.27 -13.37 -11.14
C ASP A 46 -9.30 -14.29 -9.92
N ARG A 47 -8.35 -14.14 -8.99
CA ARG A 47 -8.43 -14.79 -7.67
C ARG A 47 -9.71 -14.42 -6.90
N ALA A 48 -10.09 -13.13 -6.92
CA ALA A 48 -11.31 -12.67 -6.26
C ALA A 48 -12.58 -13.28 -6.86
N LYS A 49 -12.66 -13.36 -8.20
CA LYS A 49 -13.78 -14.01 -8.89
C LYS A 49 -13.86 -15.49 -8.55
N GLU A 50 -12.72 -16.18 -8.49
CA GLU A 50 -12.70 -17.60 -8.18
C GLU A 50 -13.19 -17.89 -6.76
N MET A 51 -12.72 -17.11 -5.79
CA MET A 51 -13.20 -17.20 -4.40
C MET A 51 -14.70 -16.93 -4.29
N ALA A 52 -15.20 -15.90 -4.99
CA ALA A 52 -16.63 -15.59 -5.02
C ALA A 52 -17.49 -16.70 -5.63
N ARG A 53 -16.96 -17.45 -6.62
CA ARG A 53 -17.65 -18.62 -7.20
C ARG A 53 -17.63 -19.82 -6.26
N SER A 54 -16.52 -20.07 -5.57
CA SER A 54 -16.38 -21.20 -4.65
C SER A 54 -17.14 -21.02 -3.34
N ALA A 55 -17.45 -19.77 -2.97
CA ALA A 55 -18.00 -19.43 -1.67
C ALA A 55 -19.42 -18.85 -1.83
N GLU A 56 -20.38 -19.73 -2.15
CA GLU A 56 -21.80 -19.36 -2.21
C GLU A 56 -22.26 -18.75 -0.88
N GLY A 57 -22.76 -17.51 -0.93
CA GLY A 57 -23.25 -16.79 0.24
C GLY A 57 -22.20 -15.98 1.01
N THR A 58 -20.95 -15.93 0.56
CA THR A 58 -19.90 -15.16 1.23
C THR A 58 -19.99 -13.66 0.92
N SER A 59 -19.82 -12.84 1.95
CA SER A 59 -19.81 -11.39 1.82
C SER A 59 -18.56 -10.86 1.11
N VAL A 60 -18.68 -9.71 0.44
CA VAL A 60 -17.54 -9.02 -0.17
C VAL A 60 -16.46 -8.70 0.88
N GLU A 61 -16.85 -8.35 2.10
CA GLU A 61 -15.93 -8.05 3.20
C GLU A 61 -15.08 -9.27 3.59
N THR A 62 -15.68 -10.45 3.65
CA THR A 62 -14.97 -11.71 3.91
C THR A 62 -13.96 -12.01 2.80
N ILE A 63 -14.37 -11.87 1.53
CA ILE A 63 -13.50 -12.09 0.37
C ILE A 63 -12.29 -11.13 0.42
N VAL A 64 -12.52 -9.84 0.70
CA VAL A 64 -11.43 -8.86 0.83
C VAL A 64 -10.49 -9.22 1.99
N THR A 65 -11.05 -9.62 3.13
CA THR A 65 -10.27 -9.98 4.33
C THR A 65 -9.35 -11.17 4.06
N GLU A 66 -9.83 -12.17 3.32
CA GLU A 66 -9.05 -13.36 2.97
C GLU A 66 -8.03 -13.12 1.84
N LEU A 67 -8.35 -12.27 0.86
CA LEU A 67 -7.46 -11.95 -0.26
C LEU A 67 -6.34 -11.00 0.12
N ARG A 68 -6.59 -10.08 1.05
CA ARG A 68 -5.61 -9.05 1.45
C ARG A 68 -4.23 -9.60 1.79
N PRO A 69 -4.06 -10.62 2.66
CA PRO A 69 -2.72 -11.14 2.96
C PRO A 69 -2.02 -11.72 1.73
N GLN A 70 -2.76 -12.39 0.84
CA GLN A 70 -2.21 -12.91 -0.42
C GLN A 70 -1.80 -11.78 -1.36
N ALA A 71 -2.56 -10.68 -1.36
CA ALA A 71 -2.24 -9.46 -2.07
C ALA A 71 -0.93 -8.85 -1.59
N GLU A 72 -0.77 -8.70 -0.29
CA GLU A 72 0.43 -8.12 0.30
C GLU A 72 1.69 -8.96 0.05
N VAL A 73 1.56 -10.29 0.06
CA VAL A 73 2.68 -11.22 -0.21
C VAL A 73 3.05 -11.26 -1.70
N SER A 74 2.07 -11.19 -2.59
CA SER A 74 2.30 -11.28 -4.04
C SER A 74 2.91 -10.01 -4.67
N ILE A 75 2.92 -8.88 -3.95
CA ILE A 75 3.61 -7.67 -4.42
C ILE A 75 5.12 -7.95 -4.56
N PRO A 76 5.70 -7.78 -5.77
CA PRO A 76 7.12 -8.00 -5.99
C PRO A 76 8.02 -7.18 -5.04
N PRO A 77 9.07 -7.78 -4.44
CA PRO A 77 9.98 -7.09 -3.53
C PRO A 77 10.60 -5.83 -4.14
N LYS A 78 10.90 -5.85 -5.44
CA LYS A 78 11.43 -4.71 -6.19
C LYS A 78 10.50 -3.50 -6.13
N PHE A 79 9.18 -3.69 -6.25
CA PHE A 79 8.22 -2.59 -6.19
C PHE A 79 8.16 -2.01 -4.78
N LYS A 80 8.20 -2.85 -3.74
CA LYS A 80 8.28 -2.39 -2.34
C LYS A 80 9.53 -1.55 -2.11
N GLN A 81 10.68 -2.00 -2.62
CA GLN A 81 11.94 -1.27 -2.49
C GLN A 81 11.91 0.10 -3.19
N GLU A 82 11.36 0.16 -4.40
CA GLU A 82 11.24 1.41 -5.16
C GLU A 82 10.32 2.42 -4.45
N ILE A 83 9.14 1.98 -3.98
CA ILE A 83 8.22 2.85 -3.23
C ILE A 83 8.83 3.29 -1.90
N LEU A 84 9.52 2.40 -1.19
CA LEU A 84 10.26 2.77 0.03
C LEU A 84 11.38 3.80 -0.27
N SER A 85 12.05 3.69 -1.41
CA SER A 85 13.04 4.69 -1.83
C SER A 85 12.41 6.06 -2.07
N MET A 86 11.25 6.11 -2.76
CA MET A 86 10.52 7.37 -2.96
C MET A 86 10.10 8.01 -1.63
N ILE A 87 9.60 7.21 -0.69
CA ILE A 87 9.25 7.69 0.66
C ILE A 87 10.50 8.24 1.37
N ARG A 88 11.63 7.52 1.34
CA ARG A 88 12.89 7.99 1.96
C ARG A 88 13.38 9.32 1.37
N GLN A 89 13.39 9.44 0.04
CA GLN A 89 13.77 10.68 -0.64
C GLN A 89 12.86 11.85 -0.26
N TYR A 90 11.56 11.60 -0.10
CA TYR A 90 10.65 12.63 0.41
C TYR A 90 11.04 13.05 1.83
N LEU A 91 11.31 12.09 2.71
CA LEU A 91 11.67 12.36 4.11
C LEU A 91 12.98 13.14 4.23
N GLU A 92 14.00 12.78 3.47
CA GLU A 92 15.30 13.47 3.43
C GLU A 92 15.11 14.96 3.09
N LYS A 93 14.30 15.25 2.05
CA LYS A 93 13.96 16.63 1.66
C LYS A 93 13.18 17.42 2.73
N GLN A 94 12.45 16.75 3.61
CA GLN A 94 11.72 17.41 4.70
C GLN A 94 12.57 17.67 5.95
N VAL A 95 13.72 17.00 6.07
CA VAL A 95 14.64 17.13 7.22
C VAL A 95 15.79 18.09 6.92
N GLU A 96 16.21 18.21 5.66
CA GLU A 96 17.22 19.17 5.22
C GLU A 96 16.67 20.57 4.91
N GLY A 97 15.36 20.77 5.04
CA GLY A 97 14.65 22.03 4.78
C GLY A 97 14.31 22.84 6.02
#